data_AF-A0AAV6UH73-F1
#
_entry.id   AF-A0AAV6UH73-F1
#
_cell.length_a   1.000
_cell.length_b   1.000
_cell.length_c   1.000
_cell.angle_alpha   90.00
_cell.angle_beta   90.00
_cell.angle_gamma   90.00
#
_symmetry.space_group_name_H-M   'P 1'
#
loop_
_entity.id
_entity.type
_entity.pdbx_description
1 polymer ?
#
loop_
_entity_poly.entity_id
_entity_poly.type
_entity_poly.pdbx_seq_one_letter_code
_entity_poly.pdbx_strand_id
1 'polypeptide(L)'
;MLQYTLSYGIGSKDEHAVARVLGVLKNLLDQVYFPVEHMAWAADQKIVKAQSSYFYTFGTILWGLSSYIGIVKSLIMMSVLQRKTRGVKNVVLHEKIVGKQLELLLLACQEAADFVLAVNYLPAGSLLWAGTLKKREIGLIGTFSSILRLLMLFRHMKNNNDIVS
;
A
#
# COMPACT_ATOMS: atom_id res chain seq x y z
N MET A 1 -4.10 -11.71 -1.66
CA MET A 1 -2.72 -11.33 -1.21
C MET A 1 -1.70 -12.43 -1.47
N LEU A 2 -1.96 -13.70 -1.15
CA LEU A 2 -1.03 -14.80 -1.42
C LEU A 2 -0.69 -14.98 -2.91
N GLN A 3 -1.69 -15.06 -3.80
CA GLN A 3 -1.44 -15.14 -5.24
C GLN A 3 -0.60 -13.97 -5.76
N TYR A 4 -0.87 -12.74 -5.28
CA TYR A 4 -0.07 -11.57 -5.63
C TYR A 4 1.39 -11.73 -5.15
N THR A 5 1.58 -12.15 -3.90
CA THR A 5 2.92 -12.38 -3.32
C THR A 5 3.70 -13.42 -4.12
N LEU A 6 3.05 -14.53 -4.47
CA LEU A 6 3.64 -15.59 -5.30
C LEU A 6 3.99 -15.06 -6.70
N SER A 7 3.11 -14.26 -7.31
CA SER A 7 3.36 -13.64 -8.62
C SER A 7 4.45 -12.56 -8.59
N TYR A 8 4.71 -11.97 -7.43
CA TYR A 8 5.75 -10.98 -7.20
C TYR A 8 7.10 -11.65 -6.91
N GLY A 9 7.09 -12.79 -6.22
CA GLY A 9 8.27 -13.57 -5.87
C GLY A 9 9.29 -12.75 -5.08
N ILE A 10 10.55 -12.77 -5.53
CA ILE A 10 11.65 -11.98 -4.93
C ILE A 10 11.72 -10.57 -5.57
N GLY A 11 10.64 -10.10 -6.20
CA GLY A 11 10.53 -8.77 -6.80
C GLY A 11 11.34 -8.59 -8.09
N SER A 12 11.33 -9.61 -8.95
CA SER A 12 11.90 -9.57 -10.31
C SER A 12 11.32 -8.45 -11.18
N LYS A 13 10.14 -7.94 -10.82
CA LYS A 13 9.46 -6.81 -11.50
C LYS A 13 10.09 -5.45 -11.20
N ASP A 14 10.84 -5.32 -10.11
CA ASP A 14 11.51 -4.08 -9.73
C ASP A 14 12.98 -4.12 -10.15
N GLU A 15 13.37 -3.17 -11.01
CA GLU A 15 14.76 -3.04 -11.45
C GLU A 15 15.69 -2.51 -10.35
N HIS A 16 15.16 -1.67 -9.44
CA HIS A 16 15.98 -1.09 -8.38
C HIS A 16 16.02 -2.01 -7.15
N ALA A 17 17.21 -2.41 -6.72
CA ALA A 17 17.42 -3.36 -5.62
C ALA A 17 16.72 -2.93 -4.32
N VAL A 18 16.75 -1.64 -3.97
CA VAL A 18 16.06 -1.15 -2.76
C VAL A 18 14.53 -1.28 -2.89
N ALA A 19 13.95 -0.95 -4.06
CA ALA A 19 12.51 -1.05 -4.27
C ALA A 19 12.03 -2.51 -4.20
N ARG A 20 12.87 -3.44 -4.69
CA ARG A 20 12.67 -4.88 -4.61
C ARG A 20 12.59 -5.36 -3.16
N VAL A 21 13.58 -5.02 -2.34
CA VAL A 21 13.63 -5.38 -0.91
C VAL A 21 12.42 -4.79 -0.17
N LEU A 22 12.12 -3.52 -0.40
CA LEU A 22 10.94 -2.86 0.18
C LEU A 22 9.65 -3.57 -0.20
N GLY A 23 9.50 -3.99 -1.46
CA GLY A 23 8.29 -4.71 -1.89
C GLY A 23 8.18 -6.12 -1.29
N VAL A 24 9.30 -6.83 -1.10
CA VAL A 24 9.28 -8.12 -0.38
C VAL A 24 8.89 -7.92 1.08
N LEU A 25 9.46 -6.91 1.74
CA LEU A 25 9.14 -6.59 3.13
C LEU A 25 7.68 -6.18 3.29
N LYS A 26 7.15 -5.34 2.39
CA LYS A 26 5.73 -4.96 2.37
C LYS A 26 4.83 -6.20 2.26
N ASN A 27 5.10 -7.08 1.30
CA ASN A 27 4.34 -8.32 1.13
C ASN A 27 4.40 -9.20 2.39
N LEU A 28 5.56 -9.30 3.04
CA LEU A 28 5.70 -10.04 4.29
C LEU A 28 4.80 -9.47 5.39
N LEU A 29 4.82 -8.15 5.59
CA LEU A 29 3.96 -7.47 6.57
C LEU A 29 2.48 -7.71 6.27
N ASP A 30 2.08 -7.61 5.00
CA ASP A 30 0.72 -7.86 4.57
C ASP A 30 0.30 -9.33 4.83
N GLN A 31 1.22 -10.28 4.71
CA GLN A 31 0.92 -11.69 5.02
C GLN A 31 0.84 -11.97 6.51
N VAL A 32 1.65 -11.31 7.33
CA VAL A 32 1.60 -11.43 8.79
C VAL A 32 0.37 -10.72 9.36
N TYR A 33 -0.13 -9.68 8.69
CA TYR A 33 -1.34 -8.99 9.11
C TYR A 33 -2.56 -9.92 9.21
N PHE A 34 -2.79 -10.79 8.22
CA PHE A 34 -3.94 -11.70 8.21
C PHE A 34 -4.03 -12.62 9.44
N PRO A 35 -3.01 -13.42 9.82
CA PRO A 35 -3.10 -14.26 11.00
C PRO A 35 -3.25 -13.44 12.28
N VAL A 36 -2.65 -12.24 12.37
CA VAL A 36 -2.82 -11.34 13.51
C VAL A 36 -4.28 -10.90 13.64
N GLU A 37 -4.93 -10.56 12.53
CA GLU A 37 -6.35 -10.22 12.51
C GLU A 37 -7.23 -11.39 12.98
N HIS A 38 -6.91 -12.62 12.53
CA HIS A 38 -7.64 -13.82 12.99
C HIS A 38 -7.43 -14.08 14.48
N MET A 39 -6.24 -13.81 15.02
CA MET A 39 -5.96 -13.91 16.46
C MET A 39 -6.73 -12.84 17.25
N ALA A 40 -6.84 -11.61 16.74
CA ALA A 40 -7.65 -10.55 17.34
C ALA A 40 -9.12 -10.98 17.43
N TRP A 41 -9.66 -11.49 16.33
CA TRP A 41 -11.02 -12.01 16.26
C TRP A 41 -11.23 -13.21 17.21
N ALA A 42 -10.30 -14.17 17.24
CA ALA A 42 -10.39 -15.33 18.12
C ALA A 42 -10.35 -14.94 19.62
N ALA A 43 -9.59 -13.90 19.95
CA ALA A 43 -9.58 -13.31 21.28
C ALA A 43 -10.92 -12.62 21.61
N ASP A 44 -11.53 -11.89 20.66
CA ASP A 44 -12.87 -11.30 20.84
C ASP A 44 -13.95 -12.37 21.08
N GLN A 45 -13.86 -13.51 20.38
CA GLN A 45 -14.76 -14.66 20.57
C GLN A 45 -14.43 -15.50 21.82
N LYS A 46 -13.44 -15.10 22.62
CA LYS A 46 -12.97 -15.82 23.81
C LYS A 46 -12.48 -17.25 23.54
N ILE A 47 -12.13 -17.56 22.30
CA ILE A 47 -11.50 -18.83 21.90
C ILE A 47 -10.07 -18.89 22.47
N VAL A 48 -9.37 -17.76 22.46
CA VAL A 48 -8.04 -17.59 23.06
C VAL A 48 -8.16 -16.69 24.28
N LYS A 49 -7.54 -17.09 25.40
CA LYS A 49 -7.44 -16.28 26.62
C LYS A 49 -6.36 -15.20 26.47
N ALA A 50 -6.59 -14.23 25.60
CA ALA A 50 -5.72 -13.08 25.38
C ALA A 50 -6.58 -11.82 25.15
N GLN A 51 -6.01 -10.63 25.37
CA GLN A 51 -6.73 -9.39 25.09
C GLN A 51 -6.65 -9.08 23.60
N SER A 52 -7.80 -8.93 22.95
CA SER A 52 -7.88 -8.62 21.52
C SER A 52 -7.26 -7.28 21.15
N SER A 53 -7.28 -6.30 22.07
CA SER A 53 -6.67 -4.98 21.90
C SER A 53 -5.18 -5.01 21.51
N TYR A 54 -4.42 -5.96 22.05
CA TYR A 54 -3.00 -6.13 21.68
C TYR A 54 -2.85 -6.56 20.23
N PHE A 55 -3.64 -7.53 19.77
CA PHE A 55 -3.60 -8.00 18.39
C PHE A 55 -4.08 -6.94 17.41
N TYR A 56 -5.13 -6.18 17.74
CA TYR A 56 -5.57 -5.04 16.93
C TYR A 56 -4.49 -3.97 16.82
N THR A 57 -3.86 -3.61 17.94
CA THR A 57 -2.77 -2.62 17.93
C THR A 57 -1.60 -3.11 17.08
N PHE A 58 -1.22 -4.38 17.23
CA PHE A 58 -0.15 -4.97 16.43
C PHE A 58 -0.49 -5.02 14.94
N GLY A 59 -1.73 -5.40 14.59
CA GLY A 59 -2.24 -5.35 13.22
C GLY A 59 -2.19 -3.94 12.63
N THR A 60 -2.62 -2.92 13.38
CA THR A 60 -2.55 -1.52 12.96
C THR A 60 -1.11 -1.06 12.73
N ILE A 61 -0.15 -1.50 13.57
CA ILE A 61 1.29 -1.21 13.36
C ILE A 61 1.78 -1.86 12.07
N LEU A 62 1.44 -3.13 11.82
CA LEU A 62 1.82 -3.82 10.58
C LEU A 62 1.26 -3.11 9.35
N TRP A 63 -0.02 -2.72 9.39
CA TRP A 63 -0.66 -1.97 8.32
C TRP A 63 -0.02 -0.61 8.09
N GLY A 64 0.24 0.15 9.16
CA GLY A 64 0.93 1.44 9.07
C GLY A 64 2.34 1.31 8.50
N LEU A 65 3.12 0.31 8.94
CA LEU A 65 4.46 0.06 8.42
C LEU A 65 4.45 -0.36 6.94
N SER A 66 3.51 -1.24 6.56
CA SER A 66 3.31 -1.64 5.17
C SER A 66 2.99 -0.43 4.28
N SER A 67 2.10 0.44 4.76
CA SER A 67 1.70 1.66 4.05
C SER A 67 2.87 2.63 3.88
N TYR A 68 3.64 2.87 4.95
CA TYR A 68 4.85 3.69 4.90
C TYR A 68 5.87 3.17 3.89
N ILE A 69 6.13 1.86 3.90
CA ILE A 69 7.02 1.21 2.92
C ILE A 69 6.48 1.40 1.49
N GLY A 70 5.17 1.29 1.29
CA GLY A 70 4.50 1.54 0.02
C GLY A 70 4.75 2.96 -0.53
N ILE A 71 4.65 3.98 0.33
CA ILE A 71 4.96 5.37 -0.01
C ILE A 71 6.43 5.50 -0.44
N VAL A 72 7.37 5.03 0.39
CA VAL A 72 8.80 5.13 0.12
C VAL A 72 9.17 4.42 -1.18
N LYS A 73 8.66 3.20 -1.39
CA LYS A 73 8.88 2.43 -2.62
C LYS A 73 8.38 3.20 -3.85
N SER A 74 7.18 3.78 -3.78
CA SER A 74 6.58 4.52 -4.89
C SER A 74 7.43 5.75 -5.26
N LEU A 75 7.95 6.48 -4.27
CA LEU A 75 8.82 7.63 -4.49
C LEU A 75 10.18 7.25 -5.09
N ILE A 76 10.78 6.14 -4.63
CA ILE A 76 12.02 5.61 -5.20
C ILE A 76 11.79 5.23 -6.67
N MET A 77 10.73 4.47 -6.96
CA MET A 77 10.41 4.05 -8.33
C MET A 77 10.11 5.26 -9.23
N MET A 78 9.44 6.29 -8.71
CA MET A 78 9.19 7.53 -9.44
C MET A 78 10.51 8.24 -9.78
N SER A 79 11.44 8.32 -8.84
CA SER A 79 12.76 8.91 -9.04
C SER A 79 13.59 8.15 -10.07
N VAL A 80 13.55 6.81 -10.02
CA VAL A 80 14.20 5.92 -11.01
C VAL A 80 13.60 6.14 -12.39
N LEU A 81 12.27 6.21 -12.48
CA LEU A 81 11.56 6.40 -13.74
C LEU A 81 11.89 7.77 -14.35
N GLN A 82 11.88 8.85 -13.57
CA GLN A 82 12.26 10.19 -14.03
C GLN A 82 13.68 10.26 -14.60
N ARG A 83 14.64 9.55 -13.99
CA ARG A 83 16.02 9.49 -14.52
C ARG A 83 16.08 8.84 -15.90
N LYS A 84 15.26 7.80 -16.14
CA LYS A 84 15.18 7.13 -17.45
C LYS A 84 14.49 7.97 -18.52
N THR A 85 13.59 8.86 -18.13
CA THR A 85 12.87 9.74 -19.07
C THR A 85 13.75 10.84 -19.65
N ARG A 86 14.86 11.20 -18.97
CA ARG A 86 15.78 12.25 -19.43
C ARG A 86 16.44 11.83 -20.75
N GLY A 87 15.93 12.35 -21.87
CA GLY A 87 16.48 12.12 -23.21
C GLY A 87 15.65 11.19 -24.11
N VAL A 88 14.49 10.71 -23.66
CA VAL A 88 13.59 9.91 -24.50
C VAL A 88 12.90 10.79 -25.53
N LYS A 89 13.20 10.59 -26.83
CA LYS A 89 12.54 11.28 -27.97
C LYS A 89 11.38 10.48 -28.58
N ASN A 90 11.21 9.22 -28.19
CA ASN A 90 10.16 8.36 -28.71
C ASN A 90 8.83 8.67 -28.01
N VAL A 91 7.85 9.15 -28.76
CA VAL A 91 6.52 9.58 -28.27
C VAL A 91 5.77 8.43 -27.58
N VAL A 92 5.82 7.22 -28.14
CA VAL A 92 5.14 6.03 -27.57
C VAL A 92 5.77 5.63 -26.25
N LEU A 93 7.10 5.70 -26.14
CA LEU A 93 7.80 5.42 -24.89
C LEU A 93 7.52 6.49 -23.84
N HIS A 94 7.43 7.76 -24.25
CA HIS A 94 7.10 8.88 -23.37
C HIS A 94 5.70 8.72 -22.76
N GLU A 95 4.70 8.35 -23.55
CA GLU A 95 3.33 8.12 -23.06
C GLU A 95 3.27 6.99 -22.02
N LYS A 96 3.96 5.86 -22.28
CA LYS A 96 4.07 4.75 -21.32
C LYS A 96 4.72 5.16 -20.01
N ILE A 97 5.75 6.02 -20.07
CA ILE A 97 6.43 6.56 -18.88
C ILE A 97 5.47 7.44 -18.07
N VAL A 98 4.76 8.36 -18.73
CA VAL A 98 3.78 9.24 -18.06
C VAL A 98 2.67 8.41 -17.41
N GLY A 99 2.18 7.36 -18.09
CA GLY A 99 1.22 6.42 -17.53
C GLY A 99 1.71 5.76 -16.24
N LYS A 100 2.96 5.26 -16.22
CA LYS A 100 3.59 4.67 -15.03
C LYS A 100 3.84 5.69 -13.91
N GLN A 101 4.20 6.93 -14.24
CA GLN A 101 4.37 7.99 -13.24
C GLN A 101 3.05 8.30 -12.54
N LEU A 102 1.95 8.38 -13.30
CA LEU A 102 0.62 8.58 -12.74
C LEU A 102 0.21 7.41 -11.84
N GLU A 103 0.46 6.16 -12.25
CA GLU A 103 0.21 4.98 -11.41
C GLU A 103 0.97 5.02 -10.09
N LEU A 104 2.26 5.36 -10.13
CA LEU A 104 3.09 5.49 -8.92
C LEU A 104 2.62 6.64 -8.00
N LEU A 105 2.16 7.75 -8.58
CA LEU A 105 1.60 8.87 -7.82
C LEU A 105 0.28 8.49 -7.13
N LEU A 106 -0.63 7.85 -7.86
CA LEU A 106 -1.90 7.37 -7.33
C LEU A 106 -1.67 6.36 -6.19
N LEU A 107 -0.72 5.44 -6.37
CA LEU A 107 -0.34 4.49 -5.33
C LEU A 107 0.25 5.19 -4.10
N ALA A 108 1.15 6.16 -4.28
CA ALA A 108 1.72 6.91 -3.17
C ALA A 108 0.65 7.70 -2.38
N CYS A 109 -0.31 8.33 -3.07
CA CYS A 109 -1.42 9.02 -2.43
C CYS A 109 -2.35 8.07 -1.67
N GLN A 110 -2.60 6.89 -2.22
CA GLN A 110 -3.44 5.87 -1.60
C GLN A 110 -2.78 5.31 -0.33
N GLU A 111 -1.49 4.94 -0.40
CA GLU A 111 -0.72 4.46 0.75
C GLU A 111 -0.54 5.56 1.80
N ALA A 112 -0.46 6.84 1.40
CA ALA A 112 -0.45 7.96 2.34
C ALA A 112 -1.78 8.12 3.09
N ALA A 113 -2.91 7.98 2.39
CA ALA A 113 -4.23 7.99 3.01
C ALA A 113 -4.39 6.83 4.02
N ASP A 114 -3.98 5.62 3.63
CA ASP A 114 -3.99 4.45 4.50
C ASP A 114 -3.06 4.62 5.72
N PHE A 115 -1.87 5.21 5.52
CA PHE A 115 -0.97 5.50 6.62
C PHE A 115 -1.57 6.49 7.63
N VAL A 116 -2.25 7.55 7.14
CA VAL A 116 -2.94 8.51 8.01
C VAL A 116 -4.01 7.82 8.84
N LEU A 117 -4.79 6.93 8.24
CA LEU A 117 -5.79 6.13 8.93
C LEU A 117 -5.15 5.20 9.95
N ALA A 118 -4.11 4.46 9.55
CA ALA A 118 -3.42 3.52 10.43
C ALA A 118 -2.87 4.21 11.68
N VAL A 119 -2.20 5.35 11.53
CA VAL A 119 -1.71 6.15 12.68
C VAL A 119 -2.88 6.59 13.56
N ASN A 120 -4.00 7.02 12.98
CA ASN A 120 -5.17 7.41 13.76
C ASN A 120 -5.82 6.25 14.53
N TYR A 121 -5.77 5.02 14.01
CA TYR A 121 -6.31 3.83 14.67
C TYR A 121 -5.41 3.28 15.78
N LEU A 122 -4.22 3.84 15.98
CA LEU A 122 -3.39 3.50 17.15
C LEU A 122 -4.01 4.06 18.45
N PRO A 123 -3.63 3.51 19.62
CA PRO A 123 -4.07 4.03 20.91
C PRO A 123 -3.78 5.53 21.06
N ALA A 124 -4.76 6.28 21.59
CA ALA A 124 -4.64 7.72 21.75
C ALA A 124 -3.40 8.11 22.57
N GLY A 125 -2.65 9.12 22.11
CA GLY A 125 -1.44 9.60 22.77
C GLY A 125 -0.18 8.75 22.54
N SER A 126 -0.24 7.68 21.74
CA SER A 126 0.94 6.87 21.41
C SER A 126 1.89 7.57 20.44
N LEU A 127 1.40 7.98 19.25
CA LEU A 127 2.19 8.55 18.17
C LEU A 127 1.38 9.59 17.39
N LEU A 128 2.00 10.75 17.12
CA LEU A 128 1.46 11.78 16.21
C LEU A 128 0.00 12.17 16.52
N TRP A 129 -0.92 11.86 15.60
CA TRP A 129 -2.36 12.15 15.66
C TRP A 129 -3.19 10.91 16.03
N ALA A 130 -2.59 9.92 16.70
CA ALA A 130 -3.30 8.72 17.14
C ALA A 130 -4.54 9.08 17.98
N GLY A 131 -5.70 8.59 17.55
CA GLY A 131 -6.99 8.83 18.18
C GLY A 131 -7.54 10.25 18.08
N THR A 132 -6.96 11.16 17.29
CA THR A 132 -7.39 12.56 17.25
C THR A 132 -8.38 12.88 16.13
N LEU A 133 -8.42 12.11 15.05
CA LEU A 133 -9.33 12.37 13.92
C LEU A 133 -10.77 12.01 14.24
N LYS A 134 -11.69 12.84 13.75
CA LYS A 134 -13.14 12.63 13.88
C LYS A 134 -13.60 11.52 12.94
N LYS A 135 -14.68 10.83 13.31
CA LYS A 135 -15.29 9.77 12.49
C LYS A 135 -15.59 10.19 11.03
N ARG A 136 -15.97 11.47 10.82
CA ARG A 136 -16.21 12.02 9.47
C ARG A 136 -14.92 12.13 8.65
N GLU A 137 -13.84 12.59 9.25
CA GLU A 137 -12.53 12.74 8.59
C GLU A 137 -11.96 11.37 8.20
N ILE A 138 -12.04 10.41 9.12
CA ILE A 138 -11.69 9.00 8.88
C ILE A 138 -12.48 8.45 7.69
N GLY A 139 -13.80 8.66 7.67
CA GLY A 139 -14.67 8.20 6.58
C GLY A 139 -14.33 8.84 5.23
N LEU A 140 -14.02 10.13 5.21
CA LEU A 140 -13.62 10.84 3.98
C LEU A 140 -12.27 10.33 3.44
N ILE A 141 -11.27 10.18 4.31
CA ILE A 141 -9.95 9.67 3.92
C ILE A 141 -10.05 8.23 3.43
N GLY A 142 -10.84 7.38 4.11
CA GLY A 142 -11.07 6.00 3.70
C GLY A 142 -11.80 5.89 2.35
N THR A 143 -12.78 6.77 2.11
CA THR A 143 -13.47 6.86 0.82
C THR A 143 -12.51 7.30 -0.28
N PHE A 144 -11.68 8.31 0.00
CA PHE A 144 -10.66 8.79 -0.94
C PHE A 144 -9.66 7.69 -1.30
N SER A 145 -9.12 6.97 -0.31
CA SER A 145 -8.22 5.81 -0.54
C SER A 145 -8.89 4.75 -1.43
N SER A 146 -10.16 4.43 -1.14
CA SER A 146 -10.93 3.44 -1.91
C SER A 146 -11.15 3.88 -3.36
N ILE A 147 -11.46 5.16 -3.60
CA ILE A 147 -11.61 5.72 -4.95
C ILE A 147 -10.29 5.62 -5.71
N LEU A 148 -9.16 5.99 -5.10
CA LEU A 148 -7.83 5.86 -5.74
C LEU A 148 -7.56 4.42 -6.14
N ARG A 149 -7.90 3.46 -5.27
CA ARG A 149 -7.70 2.03 -5.53
C ARG A 149 -8.58 1.52 -6.67
N LEU A 150 -9.83 1.98 -6.76
CA LEU A 150 -10.72 1.69 -7.90
C LEU A 150 -10.20 2.29 -9.19
N LEU A 151 -9.73 3.54 -9.18
CA LEU A 151 -9.13 4.18 -10.35
C LEU A 151 -7.92 3.40 -10.87
N MET A 152 -7.04 2.95 -9.97
CA MET A 152 -5.91 2.10 -10.33
C MET A 152 -6.36 0.77 -10.95
N LEU A 153 -7.39 0.13 -10.38
CA LEU A 153 -7.96 -1.11 -10.93
C LEU A 153 -8.49 -0.91 -12.34
N PHE A 154 -9.32 0.12 -12.58
CA PHE A 154 -9.88 0.39 -13.90
C PHE A 154 -8.80 0.71 -14.94
N ARG A 155 -7.76 1.46 -14.55
CA ARG A 155 -6.61 1.73 -15.42
C ARG A 155 -5.85 0.44 -15.76
N HIS A 156 -5.64 -0.43 -14.78
CA HIS A 156 -4.97 -1.71 -15.01
C HIS A 156 -5.75 -2.61 -15.97
N MET A 157 -7.09 -2.67 -15.82
CA MET A 157 -7.94 -3.44 -16.75
C MET A 157 -7.90 -2.89 -18.18
N LYS A 158 -7.95 -1.56 -18.34
CA LYS A 158 -7.85 -0.93 -19.67
C LYS A 158 -6.52 -1.29 -20.36
N ASN A 159 -5.41 -1.11 -19.65
CA ASN A 159 -4.08 -1.41 -20.20
C ASN A 159 -3.91 -2.89 -20.60
N ASN A 160 -4.56 -3.83 -19.90
CA ASN A 160 -4.51 -5.25 -20.24
C ASN A 160 -5.36 -5.58 -21.49
N ASN A 161 -6.50 -4.91 -21.69
CA ASN A 161 -7.35 -5.11 -22.86
C ASN A 161 -6.69 -4.59 -24.14
N ASP A 162 -5.96 -3.47 -24.06
CA ASP A 162 -5.22 -2.89 -25.21
C ASP A 162 -4.03 -3.77 -25.67
N ILE A 163 -3.64 -4.80 -24.91
CA ILE A 163 -2.56 -5.76 -25.28
C ILE A 163 -3.13 -6.98 -26.02
N VAL A 164 -4.43 -7.25 -25.91
CA VAL A 164 -5.09 -8.44 -26.46
C VAL A 164 -5.82 -8.14 -27.78
N SER A 165 -5.99 -6.87 -28.15
CA SER A 165 -6.50 -6.42 -29.45
C SER A 165 -5.39 -6.12 -30.45
#